data_AF-A0A845RB11-F1
#
_entry.id   AF-A0A845RB11-F1
#
_cell.length_a   1.000
_cell.length_b   1.000
_cell.length_c   1.000
_cell.angle_alpha   90.00
_cell.angle_beta   90.00
_cell.angle_gamma   90.00
#
_symmetry.space_group_name_H-M   'P 1'
#
loop_
_entity.id
_entity.type
_entity.pdbx_description
1 polymer ?
#
loop_
_entity_poly.entity_id
_entity_poly.type
_entity_poly.pdbx_seq_one_letter_code
_entity_poly.pdbx_strand_id
1 'polypeptide(L)'
;MSESNRILYPGAALEQWLGRGAPQSSYNLDEFLKLIEPTYQAYEEYIRRCVAGLTTVAAQRAALHQEEDITKLRESILKLVPFWGLDGGAYADKETSIQLERQYRESFDQAVSAARRSGQAPALPDSAKNDILIALEIHRQELENDGELDDWIEECVSLQRQLWSEWQMDADRSQQAAPAMEGMS
;
A
#
# COMPACT_ATOMS: atom_id res chain seq x y z
N MET A 1 -6.68 11.12 25.78
CA MET A 1 -6.47 12.07 24.67
C MET A 1 -5.39 11.46 23.79
N SER A 2 -5.74 10.50 22.94
CA SER A 2 -4.78 9.92 22.02
C SER A 2 -4.61 10.91 20.88
N GLU A 3 -3.43 11.51 20.75
CA GLU A 3 -3.06 12.17 19.51
C GLU A 3 -3.22 11.12 18.41
N SER A 4 -4.28 11.26 17.61
CA SER A 4 -4.39 10.52 16.36
C SER A 4 -3.10 10.78 15.60
N ASN A 5 -2.30 9.74 15.38
CA ASN A 5 -1.15 9.77 14.49
C ASN A 5 -1.66 10.24 13.12
N ARG A 6 -1.68 11.55 12.89
CA ARG A 6 -1.97 12.13 11.59
C ARG A 6 -0.78 11.76 10.74
N ILE A 7 -1.01 10.89 9.76
CA ILE A 7 0.00 10.57 8.74
C ILE A 7 0.41 11.90 8.12
N LEU A 8 1.68 12.24 8.27
CA LEU A 8 2.30 13.29 7.49
C LEU A 8 2.60 12.66 6.14
N TYR A 9 1.93 13.06 5.06
CA TYR A 9 2.18 12.49 3.73
C TYR A 9 3.44 13.12 3.10
N PRO A 10 4.12 12.44 2.14
CA PRO A 10 5.41 12.89 1.62
C PRO A 10 5.48 14.34 1.17
N GLY A 11 4.48 14.85 0.44
CA GLY A 11 4.47 16.25 0.01
C GLY A 11 4.44 17.23 1.19
N ALA A 12 3.59 16.96 2.19
CA ALA A 12 3.52 17.78 3.40
C ALA A 12 4.77 17.61 4.29
N ALA A 13 5.36 16.41 4.31
CA ALA A 13 6.59 16.12 5.04
C ALA A 13 7.76 16.93 4.49
N LEU A 14 7.92 16.97 3.16
CA LEU A 14 8.93 17.78 2.49
C LEU A 14 8.76 19.27 2.78
N GLU A 15 7.53 19.80 2.69
CA GLU A 15 7.25 21.19 3.06
C GLU A 15 7.64 21.50 4.51
N GLN A 16 7.38 20.56 5.43
CA GLN A 16 7.73 20.70 6.84
C GLN A 16 9.25 20.66 7.08
N TRP A 17 9.96 19.74 6.43
CA TRP A 17 11.41 19.59 6.61
C TRP A 17 12.21 20.73 5.95
N LEU A 18 11.72 21.25 4.82
CA LEU A 18 12.42 22.27 4.04
C LEU A 18 11.96 23.70 4.39
N GLY A 19 10.75 23.86 4.92
CA GLY A 19 10.18 25.12 5.43
C GLY A 19 9.88 26.17 4.36
N ARG A 20 8.77 26.92 4.51
CA ARG A 20 8.61 28.20 3.80
C ARG A 20 9.54 29.25 4.42
N GLY A 21 10.73 29.40 3.85
CA GLY A 21 11.65 30.49 4.18
C GLY A 21 12.69 30.18 5.25
N ALA A 22 13.04 28.90 5.46
CA ALA A 22 14.28 28.60 6.17
C ALA A 22 15.45 29.21 5.37
N PRO A 23 16.31 30.05 5.98
CA PRO A 23 17.55 30.44 5.32
C PRO A 23 18.29 29.14 4.99
N GLN A 24 18.85 29.04 3.77
CA GLN A 24 19.59 27.89 3.25
C GLN A 24 20.79 27.49 4.15
N SER A 25 20.48 26.93 5.31
CA SER A 25 21.33 26.46 6.39
C SER A 25 20.71 25.11 6.81
N SER A 26 20.49 24.22 5.85
CA SER A 26 21.48 23.29 5.30
C SER A 26 21.81 22.22 6.33
N TYR A 27 20.81 21.39 6.65
CA TYR A 27 21.11 20.06 7.16
C TYR A 27 22.22 19.47 6.29
N ASN A 28 23.30 19.00 6.90
CA ASN A 28 24.16 18.09 6.17
C ASN A 28 23.37 16.78 5.91
N LEU A 29 23.89 15.93 5.03
CA LEU A 29 23.19 14.71 4.63
C LEU A 29 22.81 13.83 5.84
N ASP A 30 23.72 13.66 6.80
CA ASP A 30 23.46 12.83 7.99
C ASP A 30 22.39 13.41 8.90
N GLU A 31 22.36 14.74 9.07
CA GLU A 31 21.33 15.43 9.83
C GLU A 31 19.96 15.34 9.16
N PHE A 32 19.93 15.44 7.83
CA PHE A 32 18.70 15.31 7.06
C PHE A 32 18.16 13.87 7.12
N LEU A 33 19.03 12.87 6.95
CA LEU A 33 18.63 11.46 7.03
C LEU A 33 18.06 11.12 8.43
N LYS A 34 18.69 11.59 9.51
CA LYS A 34 18.18 11.41 10.87
C LYS A 34 16.84 12.12 11.12
N LEU A 35 16.62 13.25 10.45
CA LEU A 35 15.36 13.99 10.55
C LEU A 35 14.20 13.24 9.89
N ILE A 36 14.43 12.64 8.73
CA ILE A 36 13.37 11.97 7.95
C ILE A 36 13.14 10.52 8.38
N GLU A 37 14.15 9.87 8.98
CA GLU A 37 14.15 8.44 9.34
C GLU A 37 12.87 7.98 10.06
N PRO A 38 12.36 8.65 11.11
CA PRO A 38 11.15 8.18 11.80
C PRO A 38 9.91 8.17 10.91
N THR A 39 9.85 9.10 9.95
CA THR A 39 8.71 9.20 9.02
C THR A 39 8.78 8.12 7.96
N TYR A 40 9.97 7.88 7.39
CA TYR A 40 10.16 6.80 6.42
C TYR A 40 10.00 5.41 7.04
N GLN A 41 10.41 5.21 8.30
CA GLN A 41 10.10 3.96 9.02
C GLN A 41 8.59 3.72 9.15
N ALA A 42 7.80 4.78 9.38
CA ALA A 42 6.34 4.67 9.41
C ALA A 42 5.78 4.36 8.01
N TYR A 43 6.30 5.00 6.96
CA TYR A 43 5.90 4.72 5.59
C TYR A 43 6.19 3.27 5.19
N GLU A 44 7.40 2.77 5.44
CA GLU A 44 7.77 1.37 5.15
C GLU A 44 6.80 0.38 5.79
N GLU A 45 6.34 0.65 7.01
CA GLU A 45 5.34 -0.20 7.67
C GLU A 45 3.97 -0.16 6.97
N TYR A 46 3.52 1.02 6.51
CA TYR A 46 2.33 1.12 5.65
C TYR A 46 2.50 0.35 4.35
N ILE A 47 3.66 0.46 3.68
CA ILE A 47 3.93 -0.27 2.43
C ILE A 47 3.96 -1.79 2.67
N ARG A 48 4.57 -2.26 3.77
CA ARG A 48 4.59 -3.68 4.13
C ARG A 48 3.17 -4.23 4.31
N ARG A 49 2.31 -3.50 5.02
CA ARG A 49 0.89 -3.86 5.17
C ARG A 49 0.14 -3.80 3.86
N CYS A 50 0.44 -2.84 3.00
CA CYS A 50 -0.13 -2.75 1.66
C CYS A 50 0.21 -3.98 0.82
N VAL A 51 1.47 -4.43 0.80
CA VAL A 51 1.88 -5.64 0.06
C VAL A 51 1.13 -6.88 0.55
N ALA A 52 1.01 -7.07 1.86
CA ALA A 52 0.22 -8.17 2.44
C ALA A 52 -1.28 -8.03 2.11
N GLY A 53 -1.80 -6.81 2.16
CA GLY A 53 -3.18 -6.47 1.85
C GLY A 53 -3.55 -6.74 0.39
N LEU A 54 -2.76 -6.26 -0.56
CA LEU A 54 -2.93 -6.51 -2.00
C LEU A 54 -2.80 -8.00 -2.34
N THR A 55 -1.92 -8.74 -1.66
CA THR A 55 -1.85 -10.20 -1.79
C THR A 55 -3.16 -10.86 -1.33
N THR A 56 -3.75 -10.36 -0.24
CA THR A 56 -5.05 -10.85 0.25
C THR A 56 -6.18 -10.52 -0.70
N VAL A 57 -6.19 -9.32 -1.29
CA VAL A 57 -7.15 -8.93 -2.35
C VAL A 57 -7.04 -9.88 -3.54
N ALA A 58 -5.83 -10.16 -4.01
CA ALA A 58 -5.60 -11.10 -5.10
C ALA A 58 -6.09 -12.51 -4.77
N ALA A 59 -5.85 -12.98 -3.54
CA ALA A 59 -6.36 -14.27 -3.07
C ALA A 59 -7.90 -14.31 -3.02
N GLN A 60 -8.55 -13.25 -2.55
CA GLN A 60 -10.02 -13.15 -2.55
C GLN A 60 -10.60 -13.20 -3.96
N ARG A 61 -10.02 -12.44 -4.89
CA ARG A 61 -10.38 -12.46 -6.30
C ARG A 61 -10.21 -13.87 -6.90
N ALA A 62 -9.11 -14.54 -6.60
CA ALA A 62 -8.86 -15.91 -7.06
C ALA A 62 -9.87 -16.93 -6.51
N ALA A 63 -10.25 -16.80 -5.23
CA ALA A 63 -11.28 -17.65 -4.61
C ALA A 63 -12.66 -17.46 -5.26
N LEU A 64 -12.94 -16.26 -5.76
CA LEU A 64 -14.17 -15.91 -6.48
C LEU A 64 -14.09 -16.12 -8.01
N HIS A 65 -12.97 -16.66 -8.51
CA HIS A 65 -12.68 -16.82 -9.94
C HIS A 65 -12.70 -15.51 -10.76
N GLN A 66 -12.38 -14.38 -10.11
CA GLN A 66 -12.21 -13.06 -10.73
C GLN A 66 -10.73 -12.86 -11.06
N GLU A 67 -10.30 -13.26 -12.25
CA GLU A 67 -8.87 -13.37 -12.58
C GLU A 67 -8.31 -12.11 -13.27
N GLU A 68 -9.16 -11.16 -13.68
CA GLU A 68 -8.84 -10.09 -14.63
C GLU A 68 -7.68 -9.20 -14.17
N ASP A 69 -7.57 -8.94 -12.87
CA ASP A 69 -6.64 -7.96 -12.31
C ASP A 69 -5.59 -8.57 -11.36
N ILE A 70 -5.57 -9.90 -11.19
CA ILE A 70 -4.61 -10.57 -10.30
C ILE A 70 -3.16 -10.31 -10.74
N THR A 71 -2.90 -10.35 -12.05
CA THR A 71 -1.57 -10.05 -12.60
C THR A 71 -1.13 -8.62 -12.29
N LYS A 72 -2.04 -7.64 -12.41
CA LYS A 72 -1.72 -6.23 -12.10
C LYS A 72 -1.41 -6.00 -10.63
N LEU A 73 -2.13 -6.69 -9.73
CA LEU A 73 -1.85 -6.65 -8.28
C LEU A 73 -0.45 -7.18 -7.98
N ARG A 74 -0.05 -8.27 -8.64
CA ARG A 74 1.30 -8.84 -8.53
C ARG A 74 2.37 -7.86 -9.02
N GLU A 75 2.18 -7.28 -10.20
CA GLU A 75 3.10 -6.29 -10.77
C GLU A 75 3.23 -5.08 -9.85
N SER A 76 2.14 -4.62 -9.26
CA SER A 76 2.16 -3.50 -8.30
C SER A 76 3.01 -3.80 -7.07
N ILE A 77 2.86 -5.00 -6.49
CA ILE A 77 3.69 -5.45 -5.37
C ILE A 77 5.17 -5.50 -5.77
N LEU A 78 5.47 -6.05 -6.96
CA LEU A 78 6.85 -6.16 -7.45
C LEU A 78 7.48 -4.81 -7.82
N LYS A 79 6.69 -3.76 -8.02
CA LYS A 79 7.17 -2.37 -8.14
C LYS A 79 7.35 -1.70 -6.77
N LEU A 80 6.43 -1.91 -5.84
CA LEU A 80 6.47 -1.33 -4.48
C LEU A 80 7.66 -1.83 -3.66
N VAL A 81 7.87 -3.15 -3.62
CA VAL A 81 8.90 -3.79 -2.79
C VAL A 81 10.32 -3.23 -3.04
N PRO A 82 10.84 -3.19 -4.28
CA PRO A 82 12.18 -2.69 -4.53
C PRO A 82 12.27 -1.16 -4.38
N PHE A 83 11.22 -0.41 -4.70
CA PHE A 83 11.21 1.05 -4.54
C PHE A 83 11.41 1.46 -3.07
N TRP A 84 10.67 0.81 -2.17
CA TRP A 84 10.79 1.06 -0.73
C TRP A 84 11.90 0.26 -0.05
N GLY A 85 12.65 -0.54 -0.81
CA GLY A 85 13.75 -1.34 -0.28
C GLY A 85 13.36 -2.25 0.88
N LEU A 86 12.13 -2.79 0.85
CA LEU A 86 11.58 -3.57 1.97
C LEU A 86 12.48 -4.75 2.34
N ASP A 87 12.48 -5.06 3.63
CA ASP A 87 13.22 -6.17 4.24
C ASP A 87 14.72 -6.14 3.93
N GLY A 88 15.29 -4.94 3.87
CA GLY A 88 16.72 -4.70 3.62
C GLY A 88 17.09 -4.59 2.13
N GLY A 89 16.10 -4.60 1.24
CA GLY A 89 16.28 -4.49 -0.20
C GLY A 89 17.02 -3.22 -0.67
N ALA A 90 16.89 -2.10 0.06
CA ALA A 90 17.54 -0.83 -0.29
C ALA A 90 19.07 -0.90 -0.38
N TYR A 91 19.68 -1.77 0.45
CA TYR A 91 21.14 -1.92 0.57
C TYR A 91 21.62 -3.32 0.22
N ALA A 92 20.71 -4.17 -0.27
CA ALA A 92 21.00 -5.52 -0.67
C ALA A 92 21.94 -5.53 -1.89
N ASP A 93 22.87 -6.48 -1.91
CA ASP A 93 23.57 -6.79 -3.16
C ASP A 93 22.59 -7.32 -4.22
N LYS A 94 23.04 -7.37 -5.47
CA LYS A 94 22.20 -7.80 -6.60
C LYS A 94 21.57 -9.18 -6.41
N GLU A 95 22.31 -10.13 -5.85
CA GLU A 95 21.82 -11.50 -5.65
C GLU A 95 20.75 -11.52 -4.55
N THR A 96 21.00 -10.84 -3.43
CA THR A 96 20.03 -10.68 -2.35
C THR A 96 18.77 -9.97 -2.82
N SER A 97 18.89 -8.94 -3.66
CA SER A 97 17.75 -8.24 -4.26
C SER A 97 16.89 -9.16 -5.15
N ILE A 98 17.52 -9.97 -6.01
CA ILE A 98 16.83 -10.97 -6.85
C ILE A 98 16.10 -12.01 -5.97
N GLN A 99 16.73 -12.46 -4.88
CA GLN A 99 16.13 -13.41 -3.96
C GLN A 99 14.91 -12.82 -3.24
N LEU A 100 14.98 -11.57 -2.80
CA LEU A 100 13.85 -10.87 -2.18
C LEU A 100 12.68 -10.73 -3.16
N GLU A 101 12.93 -10.24 -4.38
CA GLU A 101 11.87 -10.14 -5.40
C GLU A 101 11.22 -11.51 -5.66
N ARG A 102 12.03 -12.56 -5.76
CA ARG A 102 11.54 -13.94 -5.92
C ARG A 102 10.69 -14.39 -4.73
N GLN A 103 11.09 -14.08 -3.51
CA GLN A 103 10.34 -14.44 -2.31
C GLN A 103 8.95 -13.78 -2.29
N TYR A 104 8.87 -12.49 -2.61
CA TYR A 104 7.58 -11.78 -2.69
C TYR A 104 6.69 -12.35 -3.79
N ARG A 105 7.29 -12.63 -4.95
CA ARG A 105 6.62 -13.26 -6.09
C ARG A 105 6.05 -14.63 -5.74
N GLU A 106 6.85 -15.52 -5.16
CA GLU A 106 6.45 -16.87 -4.79
C GLU A 106 5.38 -16.86 -3.70
N SER A 107 5.52 -15.99 -2.71
CA SER A 107 4.53 -15.84 -1.63
C SER A 107 3.15 -15.41 -2.19
N PHE A 108 3.15 -14.46 -3.11
CA PHE A 108 1.94 -14.03 -3.80
C PHE A 108 1.31 -15.18 -4.61
N ASP A 109 2.11 -15.84 -5.45
CA ASP A 109 1.64 -16.91 -6.33
C ASP A 109 1.09 -18.09 -5.51
N GLN A 110 1.70 -18.39 -4.35
CA GLN A 110 1.23 -19.41 -3.43
C GLN A 110 -0.12 -19.05 -2.79
N ALA A 111 -0.29 -17.81 -2.31
CA ALA A 111 -1.53 -17.36 -1.70
C ALA A 111 -2.70 -17.41 -2.70
N VAL A 112 -2.49 -16.89 -3.91
CA VAL A 112 -3.46 -16.91 -5.01
C VAL A 112 -3.81 -18.35 -5.39
N SER A 113 -2.81 -19.21 -5.58
CA SER A 113 -3.03 -20.60 -5.97
C SER A 113 -3.76 -21.40 -4.89
N ALA A 114 -3.47 -21.14 -3.62
CA ALA A 114 -4.15 -21.77 -2.50
C ALA A 114 -5.63 -21.37 -2.47
N ALA A 115 -5.92 -20.07 -2.56
CA ALA A 115 -7.28 -19.54 -2.53
C ALA A 115 -8.12 -20.00 -3.73
N ARG A 116 -7.51 -20.04 -4.93
CA ARG A 116 -8.15 -20.59 -6.13
C ARG A 116 -8.57 -22.05 -5.98
N ARG A 117 -7.75 -22.86 -5.31
CA ARG A 117 -8.05 -24.29 -5.09
C ARG A 117 -9.07 -24.53 -4.00
N SER A 118 -9.02 -23.75 -2.92
CA SER A 118 -9.93 -23.92 -1.77
C SER A 118 -11.27 -23.20 -1.95
N GLY A 119 -11.34 -22.22 -2.85
CA GLY A 119 -12.47 -21.28 -2.92
C GLY A 119 -12.56 -20.39 -1.68
N GLN A 120 -11.47 -20.25 -0.92
CA GLN A 120 -11.44 -19.51 0.35
C GLN A 120 -10.20 -18.62 0.43
N ALA A 121 -10.40 -17.40 0.91
CA ALA A 121 -9.33 -16.45 1.21
C ALA A 121 -9.58 -15.78 2.57
N PRO A 122 -8.54 -15.27 3.25
CA PRO A 122 -8.71 -14.49 4.45
C PRO A 122 -9.62 -13.27 4.22
N ALA A 123 -10.42 -12.90 5.22
CA ALA A 123 -11.16 -11.65 5.19
C ALA A 123 -10.21 -10.46 5.27
N LEU A 124 -10.53 -9.38 4.55
CA LEU A 124 -9.75 -8.15 4.57
C LEU A 124 -10.48 -7.12 5.47
N PRO A 125 -9.99 -6.87 6.70
CA PRO A 125 -10.66 -5.94 7.61
C PRO A 125 -10.56 -4.50 7.10
N ASP A 126 -11.49 -3.64 7.52
CA ASP A 126 -11.54 -2.24 7.07
C ASP A 126 -10.26 -1.44 7.42
N SER A 127 -9.58 -1.79 8.51
CA SER A 127 -8.27 -1.22 8.83
C SER A 127 -7.22 -1.55 7.76
N ALA A 128 -7.21 -2.78 7.24
CA ALA A 128 -6.28 -3.18 6.19
C ALA A 128 -6.63 -2.53 4.84
N LYS A 129 -7.92 -2.34 4.54
CA LYS A 129 -8.37 -1.57 3.38
C LYS A 129 -7.87 -0.13 3.44
N ASN A 130 -8.02 0.52 4.60
CA ASN A 130 -7.50 1.87 4.80
C ASN A 130 -5.97 1.94 4.70
N ASP A 131 -5.26 0.98 5.31
CA ASP A 131 -3.79 0.90 5.23
C ASP A 131 -3.32 0.78 3.76
N ILE A 132 -4.02 0.01 2.91
CA ILE A 132 -3.72 -0.08 1.47
C ILE A 132 -3.88 1.28 0.79
N LEU A 133 -5.00 1.99 1.00
CA LEU A 133 -5.24 3.29 0.35
C LEU A 133 -4.22 4.34 0.79
N ILE A 134 -3.90 4.37 2.09
CA ILE A 134 -2.89 5.26 2.68
C ILE A 134 -1.52 4.97 2.06
N ALA A 135 -1.12 3.71 2.00
CA ALA A 135 0.18 3.31 1.48
C ALA A 135 0.33 3.62 -0.02
N LEU A 136 -0.72 3.38 -0.82
CA LEU A 136 -0.73 3.76 -2.23
C LEU A 136 -0.62 5.28 -2.40
N GLU A 137 -1.20 6.07 -1.49
CA GLU A 137 -1.11 7.54 -1.54
C GLU A 137 0.28 8.04 -1.13
N ILE A 138 0.88 7.44 -0.10
CA ILE A 138 2.27 7.68 0.27
C ILE A 138 3.18 7.37 -0.93
N HIS A 139 3.02 6.20 -1.55
CA HIS A 139 3.82 5.81 -2.71
C HIS A 139 3.63 6.76 -3.90
N ARG A 140 2.39 7.14 -4.22
CA ARG A 140 2.07 8.09 -5.28
C ARG A 140 2.76 9.45 -5.08
N GLN A 141 2.69 10.02 -3.87
CA GLN A 141 3.34 11.30 -3.57
C GLN A 141 4.87 11.18 -3.60
N GLU A 142 5.42 10.04 -3.23
CA GLU A 142 6.87 9.85 -3.29
C GLU A 142 7.39 9.77 -4.73
N LEU A 143 6.63 9.14 -5.64
CA LEU A 143 6.93 9.20 -7.07
C LEU A 143 6.89 10.64 -7.61
N GLU A 144 5.92 11.45 -7.19
CA GLU A 144 5.84 12.87 -7.56
C GLU A 144 7.08 13.65 -7.09
N ASN A 145 7.61 13.32 -5.90
CA ASN A 145 8.79 13.95 -5.34
C ASN A 145 10.08 13.55 -6.06
N ASP A 146 10.19 12.28 -6.47
CA ASP A 146 11.36 11.73 -7.18
C ASP A 146 11.41 12.21 -8.65
N GLY A 147 10.32 12.78 -9.16
CA GLY A 147 10.19 13.22 -10.55
C GLY A 147 10.08 12.05 -11.54
N GLU A 148 9.70 10.87 -11.04
CA GLU A 148 9.52 9.64 -11.80
C GLU A 148 8.25 9.64 -12.67
N LEU A 149 8.24 8.74 -13.66
CA LEU A 149 7.32 8.71 -14.82
C LEU A 149 5.81 8.76 -14.47
N ASP A 150 5.08 9.62 -15.20
CA ASP A 150 3.61 9.81 -15.12
C ASP A 150 2.83 8.48 -15.12
N ASP A 151 3.29 7.47 -15.88
CA ASP A 151 2.61 6.18 -16.04
C ASP A 151 2.42 5.44 -14.70
N TRP A 152 3.41 5.46 -13.80
CA TRP A 152 3.30 4.72 -12.53
C TRP A 152 2.43 5.47 -11.51
N ILE A 153 2.45 6.80 -11.55
CA ILE A 153 1.51 7.64 -10.80
C ILE A 153 0.08 7.34 -11.25
N GLU A 154 -0.17 7.26 -12.56
CA GLU A 154 -1.48 6.91 -13.12
C GLU A 154 -1.94 5.51 -12.72
N GLU A 155 -1.06 4.51 -12.75
CA GLU A 155 -1.36 3.15 -12.28
C GLU A 155 -1.77 3.14 -10.80
N CYS A 156 -1.08 3.91 -9.94
CA CYS A 156 -1.44 4.04 -8.51
C CYS A 156 -2.82 4.67 -8.33
N VAL A 157 -3.11 5.76 -9.04
CA VAL A 157 -4.41 6.44 -8.99
C VAL A 157 -5.53 5.52 -9.48
N SER A 158 -5.27 4.77 -10.55
CA SER A 158 -6.23 3.81 -11.11
C SER A 158 -6.54 2.70 -10.11
N LEU A 159 -5.51 2.10 -9.52
CA LEU A 159 -5.65 1.04 -8.51
C LEU A 159 -6.39 1.54 -7.26
N GLN A 160 -6.04 2.72 -6.74
CA GLN A 160 -6.73 3.32 -5.60
C GLN A 160 -8.22 3.54 -5.90
N ARG A 161 -8.54 4.13 -7.06
CA ARG A 161 -9.93 4.39 -7.46
C ARG A 161 -10.73 3.10 -7.59
N GLN A 162 -10.14 2.09 -8.21
CA GLN A 162 -10.75 0.77 -8.35
C GLN A 162 -11.07 0.17 -6.98
N LEU A 163 -10.08 0.04 -6.10
CA LEU A 163 -10.25 -0.56 -4.77
C LEU A 163 -11.26 0.21 -3.92
N TRP A 164 -11.21 1.54 -3.95
CA TRP A 164 -12.15 2.38 -3.22
C TRP A 164 -13.59 2.18 -3.72
N SER A 165 -13.80 2.15 -5.04
CA SER A 165 -15.13 1.92 -5.62
C SER A 165 -15.67 0.53 -5.26
N GLU A 166 -14.83 -0.51 -5.33
CA GLU A 166 -15.19 -1.87 -4.96
C GLU A 166 -15.65 -1.94 -3.49
N TRP A 167 -14.88 -1.34 -2.58
CA TRP A 167 -15.16 -1.43 -1.14
C TRP A 167 -16.30 -0.53 -0.68
N GLN A 168 -16.56 0.61 -1.34
CA GLN A 168 -17.77 1.40 -1.08
C GLN A 168 -19.02 0.63 -1.50
N MET A 169 -19.01 -0.01 -2.67
CA MET A 169 -20.14 -0.82 -3.13
C MET A 169 -20.42 -2.01 -2.20
N ASP A 170 -19.38 -2.64 -1.65
CA ASP A 170 -19.52 -3.71 -0.65
C ASP A 170 -20.13 -3.21 0.67
N ALA A 171 -19.73 -2.01 1.12
CA ALA A 171 -20.29 -1.39 2.31
C ALA A 171 -21.78 -1.06 2.12
N ASP A 172 -22.15 -0.46 0.98
CA ASP A 172 -23.53 -0.10 0.66
C ASP A 172 -24.42 -1.34 0.51
N ARG A 173 -23.93 -2.41 -0.14
CA ARG A 173 -24.66 -3.68 -0.28
C ARG A 173 -24.85 -4.36 1.08
N SER A 174 -23.86 -4.29 1.95
CA SER A 174 -23.94 -4.85 3.31
C SER A 174 -24.95 -4.09 4.18
N GLN A 175 -25.04 -2.77 4.02
CA GLN A 175 -26.03 -1.93 4.71
C GLN A 175 -27.46 -2.17 4.20
N GLN A 176 -27.64 -2.38 2.90
CA GLN A 176 -28.97 -2.70 2.32
C GLN A 176 -29.45 -4.12 2.63
N ALA A 177 -28.54 -5.06 2.91
CA ALA A 177 -28.87 -6.45 3.25
C ALA A 177 -29.23 -6.66 4.72
N ALA A 178 -29.02 -5.68 5.60
CA ALA A 178 -29.50 -5.74 6.99
C ALA A 178 -31.02 -5.47 7.02
N PRO A 179 -31.86 -6.45 7.41
CA PRO A 179 -33.30 -6.22 7.42
C PRO A 179 -33.66 -5.24 8.55
N ALA A 180 -34.63 -4.37 8.26
CA ALA A 180 -35.39 -3.64 9.26
C ALA A 180 -36.11 -4.65 10.18
N MET A 181 -35.41 -5.12 11.22
CA MET A 181 -36.00 -5.81 12.37
C MET A 181 -36.45 -4.74 13.37
N GLU A 182 -37.36 -3.87 12.94
CA GLU A 182 -38.08 -2.94 13.83
C GLU A 182 -39.58 -3.16 13.67
N GLY A 183 -40.20 -3.66 14.74
CA GLY A 183 -41.62 -3.45 15.00
C GLY A 183 -42.59 -4.55 14.58
N MET A 184 -42.45 -5.75 15.14
CA MET A 184 -43.62 -6.60 15.39
C MET A 184 -43.65 -7.05 16.85
N SER A 185 -44.19 -6.19 17.72
CA SER A 185 -44.99 -6.53 18.90
C SER A 185 -45.62 -5.26 19.46
#